data_AF-A0A1G3AY65-F1
#
_entry.id   AF-A0A1G3AY65-F1
#
_cell.length_a   1.000
_cell.length_b   1.000
_cell.length_c   1.000
_cell.angle_alpha   90.00
_cell.angle_beta   90.00
_cell.angle_gamma   90.00
#
_symmetry.space_group_name_H-M   'P 1'
#
loop_
_entity.id
_entity.type
_entity.pdbx_description
1 polymer ?
#
loop_
_entity_poly.entity_id
_entity_poly.type
_entity_poly.pdbx_seq_one_letter_code
_entity_poly.pdbx_strand_id
1 'polypeptide(L)'
;MRLKGFWFLVVLLYAGITLAEGVTNPMDYINQRDKERLSQILQTVSKKSNMPTREIHEEFWVILERQHKNWSEREIETLRDQLVGLSLIYMKYYWEDALESFKKGSPEKGSRRASYEERLLKLGVLSQEKLTEYDENIRRIAFREPLNPKDGGPGSVVNEQGIGYVLTSLEGATERVSKLFTK
;
A
#
# COMPACT_ATOMS: atom_id res chain seq x y z
N MET A 1 1.34 -25.41 -15.90
CA MET A 1 2.35 -24.60 -15.18
C MET A 1 1.63 -23.81 -14.10
N ARG A 2 1.71 -24.22 -12.83
CA ARG A 2 1.01 -23.55 -11.72
C ARG A 2 1.82 -22.33 -11.30
N LEU A 3 1.36 -21.13 -11.65
CA LEU A 3 1.85 -19.87 -11.08
C LEU A 3 1.62 -19.94 -9.57
N LYS A 4 2.69 -20.23 -8.81
CA LYS A 4 2.67 -20.12 -7.35
C LYS A 4 2.43 -18.64 -7.04
N GLY A 5 1.34 -18.37 -6.33
CA GLY A 5 0.86 -17.02 -6.01
C GLY A 5 1.99 -16.14 -5.49
N PHE A 6 2.09 -14.95 -6.07
CA PHE A 6 3.00 -13.90 -5.62
C PHE A 6 2.41 -13.34 -4.31
N TRP A 7 2.85 -13.89 -3.17
CA TRP A 7 2.38 -13.48 -1.85
C TRP A 7 3.02 -12.14 -1.49
N PHE A 8 2.28 -11.04 -1.65
CA PHE A 8 2.67 -9.77 -1.04
C PHE A 8 2.50 -9.88 0.48
N LEU A 9 3.61 -10.13 1.18
CA LEU A 9 3.67 -9.97 2.63
C LEU A 9 3.68 -8.46 2.91
N VAL A 10 2.59 -7.95 3.50
CA VAL A 10 2.53 -6.58 4.02
C VAL A 10 3.35 -6.57 5.31
N VAL A 11 4.64 -6.26 5.20
CA VAL A 11 5.49 -5.98 6.36
C VAL A 11 5.30 -4.50 6.70
N LEU A 12 4.56 -4.22 7.76
CA LEU A 12 4.51 -2.88 8.35
C LEU A 12 5.79 -2.66 9.16
N LEU A 13 6.78 -1.99 8.56
CA LEU A 13 7.95 -1.49 9.28
C LEU A 13 7.57 -0.17 9.93
N TYR A 14 7.33 -0.19 11.25
CA TYR A 14 7.16 1.03 12.05
C TYR A 14 8.55 1.55 12.45
N ALA A 15 9.10 2.48 11.69
CA ALA A 15 10.15 3.37 12.19
C ALA A 15 9.47 4.57 12.86
N GLY A 16 9.94 5.01 14.03
CA GLY A 16 9.41 6.20 14.70
C GLY A 16 9.52 7.42 13.78
N ILE A 17 8.39 8.09 13.52
CA ILE A 17 8.29 9.17 12.53
C ILE A 17 8.17 10.51 13.27
N THR A 18 9.13 11.41 13.07
CA THR A 18 8.96 12.83 13.38
C THR A 18 8.25 13.51 12.21
N LEU A 19 6.97 13.84 12.38
CA LEU A 19 6.23 14.69 11.45
C LEU A 19 6.72 16.14 11.55
N ALA A 20 6.47 16.94 10.51
CA ALA A 20 6.67 18.38 10.55
C ALA A 20 5.98 19.01 11.77
N GLU A 21 6.60 20.04 12.35
CA GLU A 21 6.15 20.70 13.58
C GLU A 21 4.64 21.00 13.57
N GLY A 22 3.92 20.46 14.57
CA GLY A 22 2.50 20.72 14.78
C GLY A 22 1.51 19.71 14.18
N VAL A 23 1.96 18.70 13.41
CA VAL A 23 1.10 17.59 12.97
C VAL A 23 1.30 16.41 13.93
N THR A 24 0.30 16.12 14.75
CA THR A 24 0.28 14.89 15.55
C THR A 24 0.17 13.69 14.62
N ASN A 25 1.01 12.68 14.85
CA ASN A 25 0.96 11.44 14.08
C ASN A 25 -0.20 10.57 14.62
N PRO A 26 -1.24 10.27 13.82
CA PRO A 26 -2.35 9.40 14.23
C PRO A 26 -1.92 8.09 14.87
N MET A 27 -0.80 7.52 14.42
CA MET A 27 -0.27 6.28 14.96
C MET A 27 0.24 6.40 16.39
N ASP A 28 0.50 7.60 16.90
CA ASP A 28 0.98 7.83 18.27
C ASP A 28 -0.16 7.69 19.28
N TYR A 29 -1.42 7.86 18.86
CA TYR A 29 -2.58 7.63 19.72
C TYR A 29 -2.82 6.14 19.98
N ILE A 30 -2.34 5.26 19.10
CA ILE A 30 -2.69 3.85 19.12
C ILE A 30 -1.59 3.06 19.83
N ASN A 31 -1.95 2.31 20.88
CA ASN A 31 -0.99 1.43 21.54
C ASN A 31 -0.56 0.25 20.63
N GLN A 32 0.60 -0.35 20.91
CA GLN A 32 1.19 -1.38 20.06
C GLN A 32 0.26 -2.60 19.81
N ARG A 33 -0.43 -3.08 20.85
CA ARG A 33 -1.38 -4.21 20.74
C ARG A 33 -2.50 -3.91 19.74
N ASP A 34 -3.02 -2.69 19.77
CA ASP A 34 -4.06 -2.26 18.85
C ASP A 34 -3.53 -2.03 17.43
N LYS A 35 -2.30 -1.55 17.26
CA LYS A 35 -1.64 -1.50 15.94
C LYS A 35 -1.56 -2.88 15.30
N GLU A 36 -1.17 -3.89 16.07
CA GLU A 36 -1.11 -5.28 15.63
C GLU A 36 -2.50 -5.81 15.26
N ARG A 37 -3.52 -5.52 16.06
CA ARG A 37 -4.89 -5.95 15.77
C ARG A 37 -5.45 -5.29 14.51
N LEU A 38 -5.24 -3.99 14.34
CA LEU A 38 -5.63 -3.27 13.12
C LEU A 38 -4.92 -3.86 11.90
N SER A 39 -3.62 -4.17 12.00
CA SER A 39 -2.88 -4.86 10.94
C SER A 39 -3.51 -6.22 10.58
N GLN A 40 -3.89 -7.02 11.57
CA GLN A 40 -4.56 -8.31 11.32
C GLN A 40 -5.93 -8.13 10.63
N ILE A 41 -6.72 -7.15 11.05
CA ILE A 41 -8.01 -6.82 10.42
C ILE A 41 -7.78 -6.42 8.95
N LEU A 42 -6.86 -5.49 8.70
CA LEU A 42 -6.53 -5.01 7.35
C LEU A 42 -6.02 -6.13 6.45
N GLN A 43 -5.14 -7.00 6.95
CA GLN A 43 -4.67 -8.17 6.21
C GLN A 43 -5.78 -9.17 5.90
N THR A 44 -6.71 -9.37 6.84
CA THR A 44 -7.84 -10.28 6.65
C THR A 44 -8.78 -9.74 5.58
N VAL A 45 -9.12 -8.45 5.66
CA VAL A 45 -10.03 -7.78 4.73
C VAL A 45 -9.42 -7.65 3.34
N SER A 46 -8.12 -7.37 3.23
CA SER A 46 -7.44 -7.28 1.93
C SER A 46 -7.37 -8.62 1.19
N LYS A 47 -7.28 -9.76 1.91
CA LYS A 47 -7.18 -11.10 1.32
C LYS A 47 -8.51 -11.77 0.99
N LYS A 48 -9.59 -11.40 1.69
CA LYS A 48 -10.93 -11.99 1.48
C LYS A 48 -11.52 -11.56 0.13
N SER A 49 -12.44 -12.34 -0.42
CA SER A 49 -13.18 -11.97 -1.63
C SER A 49 -14.42 -11.12 -1.34
N ASN A 50 -14.99 -11.23 -0.13
CA ASN A 50 -16.18 -10.51 0.30
C ASN A 50 -15.84 -9.20 1.01
N MET A 51 -16.82 -8.29 1.04
CA MET A 51 -16.76 -7.07 1.84
C MET A 51 -16.58 -7.37 3.34
N PRO A 52 -15.96 -6.47 4.12
CA PRO A 52 -15.87 -6.63 5.56
C PRO A 52 -17.27 -6.80 6.16
N THR A 53 -17.44 -7.74 7.09
CA THR A 53 -18.70 -7.91 7.79
C THR A 53 -18.92 -6.75 8.76
N ARG A 54 -20.16 -6.56 9.20
CA ARG A 54 -20.51 -5.51 10.17
C ARG A 54 -19.68 -5.63 11.45
N GLU A 55 -19.45 -6.85 11.92
CA GLU A 55 -18.69 -7.11 13.15
C GLU A 55 -17.21 -6.71 13.01
N ILE A 56 -16.61 -6.95 11.84
CA ILE A 56 -15.22 -6.54 11.56
C ILE A 56 -15.11 -5.02 11.46
N HIS A 57 -16.10 -4.37 10.82
CA HIS A 57 -16.15 -2.92 10.71
C HIS A 57 -16.35 -2.26 12.08
N GLU A 58 -17.28 -2.76 12.89
CA GLU A 58 -17.49 -2.30 14.27
C GLU A 58 -16.25 -2.53 15.13
N GLU A 59 -15.61 -3.69 15.06
CA GLU A 59 -14.35 -3.95 15.79
C GLU A 59 -13.26 -2.93 15.41
N PHE A 60 -13.09 -2.66 14.12
CA PHE A 60 -12.12 -1.69 13.62
C PHE A 60 -12.36 -0.29 14.24
N TRP A 61 -13.59 0.22 14.19
CA TRP A 61 -13.92 1.53 14.76
C TRP A 61 -13.87 1.56 16.28
N VAL A 62 -14.27 0.49 16.97
CA VAL A 62 -14.15 0.39 18.44
C VAL A 62 -12.69 0.51 18.87
N ILE A 63 -11.76 -0.09 18.13
CA ILE A 63 -10.33 0.05 18.42
C ILE A 63 -9.90 1.51 18.26
N LEU A 64 -10.27 2.18 17.16
CA LEU A 64 -9.90 3.57 16.90
C LEU A 64 -10.51 4.54 17.92
N GLU A 65 -11.80 4.40 18.21
CA GLU A 65 -12.55 5.29 19.09
C GLU A 65 -12.17 5.12 20.57
N ARG A 66 -11.69 3.93 20.96
CA ARG A 66 -11.14 3.71 22.31
C ARG A 66 -9.86 4.51 22.55
N GLN A 67 -9.05 4.71 21.52
CA GLN A 67 -7.77 5.44 21.63
C GLN A 67 -7.96 6.95 21.43
N HIS A 68 -8.88 7.35 20.55
CA HIS A 68 -9.17 8.74 20.25
C HIS A 68 -10.62 8.90 19.76
N LYS A 69 -11.44 9.70 20.45
CA LYS A 69 -12.89 9.75 20.20
C LYS A 69 -13.30 10.63 19.00
N ASN A 70 -12.52 11.65 18.68
CA ASN A 70 -12.91 12.71 17.74
C ASN A 70 -11.94 12.82 16.57
N TRP A 71 -11.74 11.71 15.87
CA TRP A 71 -10.92 11.67 14.66
C TRP A 71 -11.45 12.64 13.61
N SER A 72 -10.61 13.58 13.19
CA SER A 72 -10.87 14.40 12.01
C SER A 72 -10.70 13.59 10.72
N GLU A 73 -11.34 14.02 9.63
CA GLU A 73 -11.20 13.37 8.32
C GLU A 73 -9.72 13.30 7.87
N ARG A 74 -8.95 14.34 8.16
CA ARG A 74 -7.51 14.40 7.83
C ARG A 74 -6.69 13.39 8.63
N GLU A 75 -7.01 13.18 9.90
CA GLU A 75 -6.33 12.16 10.72
C GLU A 75 -6.69 10.75 10.25
N ILE A 76 -7.95 10.49 9.89
CA ILE A 76 -8.37 9.20 9.30
C ILE A 76 -7.66 8.95 7.97
N GLU A 77 -7.54 9.96 7.12
CA GLU A 77 -6.81 9.85 5.85
C GLU A 77 -5.32 9.55 6.10
N THR A 78 -4.68 10.29 7.01
CA THR A 78 -3.28 10.08 7.37
C THR A 78 -3.05 8.69 7.98
N LEU A 79 -3.94 8.25 8.86
CA LEU A 79 -3.91 6.92 9.46
C LEU A 79 -4.02 5.84 8.37
N ARG A 80 -4.94 6.02 7.42
CA ARG A 80 -5.08 5.11 6.26
C ARG A 80 -3.79 5.05 5.45
N ASP A 81 -3.16 6.17 5.17
CA ASP A 81 -1.90 6.20 4.41
C ASP A 81 -0.77 5.47 5.14
N GLN A 82 -0.69 5.63 6.46
CA GLN A 82 0.32 4.96 7.28
C GLN A 82 0.08 3.46 7.41
N LEU A 83 -1.18 3.03 7.48
CA LEU A 83 -1.53 1.62 7.63
C LEU A 83 -1.51 0.84 6.31
N VAL A 84 -1.97 1.44 5.21
CA VAL A 84 -2.16 0.74 3.93
C VAL A 84 -1.77 1.54 2.69
N GLY A 85 -1.34 2.80 2.86
CA GLY A 85 -1.04 3.70 1.74
C GLY A 85 0.01 3.12 0.82
N LEU A 86 1.15 2.68 1.37
CA LEU A 86 2.20 2.06 0.56
C LEU A 86 1.78 0.73 -0.09
N SER A 87 1.14 -0.16 0.67
CA SER A 87 0.90 -1.55 0.25
C SER A 87 -0.29 -1.73 -0.69
N LEU A 88 -1.28 -0.82 -0.66
CA LEU A 88 -2.48 -0.90 -1.50
C LEU A 88 -2.56 0.26 -2.49
N ILE A 89 -2.61 1.50 -1.98
CA ILE A 89 -2.92 2.68 -2.78
C ILE A 89 -1.76 3.02 -3.71
N TYR A 90 -0.55 3.14 -3.15
CA TYR A 90 0.66 3.39 -3.93
C TYR A 90 0.96 2.24 -4.89
N MET A 91 0.85 0.99 -4.43
CA MET A 91 1.05 -0.17 -5.32
C MET A 91 0.07 -0.14 -6.49
N LYS A 92 -1.17 0.30 -6.32
CA LYS A 92 -2.10 0.45 -7.45
C LYS A 92 -1.53 1.41 -8.50
N TYR A 93 -1.13 2.63 -8.10
CA TYR A 93 -0.57 3.62 -9.03
C TYR A 93 0.75 3.14 -9.66
N TYR A 94 1.61 2.50 -8.88
CA TYR A 94 2.84 1.89 -9.37
C TYR A 94 2.57 0.85 -10.48
N TRP A 95 1.61 -0.05 -10.28
CA TRP A 95 1.31 -1.09 -11.27
C TRP A 95 0.53 -0.56 -12.49
N GLU A 96 -0.24 0.52 -12.33
CA GLU A 96 -0.86 1.24 -13.45
C GLU A 96 0.23 1.84 -14.35
N ASP A 97 1.20 2.55 -13.76
CA ASP A 97 2.36 3.11 -14.47
C ASP A 97 3.23 2.01 -15.09
N ALA A 98 3.42 0.88 -14.40
CA ALA A 98 4.17 -0.26 -14.92
C ALA A 98 3.49 -0.89 -16.14
N LEU A 99 2.14 -0.98 -16.14
CA LEU A 99 1.38 -1.47 -17.28
C LEU A 99 1.53 -0.54 -18.49
N GLU A 100 1.41 0.77 -18.26
CA GLU A 100 1.57 1.76 -19.31
C GLU A 100 2.98 1.72 -19.90
N SER A 101 3.99 1.66 -19.03
CA SER A 101 5.40 1.57 -19.41
C SER A 101 5.70 0.31 -20.23
N PHE A 102 5.14 -0.84 -19.82
CA PHE A 102 5.27 -2.11 -20.56
C PHE A 102 4.69 -2.00 -21.98
N LYS A 103 3.52 -1.36 -22.11
CA LYS A 103 2.82 -1.18 -23.40
C LYS A 103 3.56 -0.24 -24.33
N LYS A 104 4.08 0.87 -23.82
CA LYS A 104 4.80 1.88 -24.61
C LYS A 104 6.26 1.48 -24.89
N GLY A 105 6.86 0.65 -24.05
CA GLY A 105 8.29 0.34 -24.13
C GLY A 105 9.19 1.47 -23.64
N SER A 106 8.64 2.42 -22.87
CA SER A 106 9.34 3.53 -22.23
C SER A 106 8.91 3.63 -20.76
N PRO A 107 9.78 4.09 -19.83
CA PRO A 107 9.37 4.30 -18.44
C PRO A 107 8.43 5.50 -18.33
N GLU A 108 7.25 5.28 -17.77
CA GLU A 108 6.23 6.31 -17.55
C GLU A 108 5.99 6.50 -16.04
N LYS A 109 5.66 7.74 -15.65
CA LYS A 109 5.21 8.06 -14.29
C LYS A 109 3.96 8.93 -14.36
N GLY A 110 2.84 8.39 -13.89
CA GLY A 110 1.56 9.08 -13.84
C GLY A 110 1.53 10.16 -12.76
N SER A 111 0.72 11.20 -12.97
CA SER A 111 0.54 12.30 -12.00
C SER A 111 0.03 11.82 -10.64
N ARG A 112 -0.88 10.82 -10.63
CA ARG A 112 -1.41 10.22 -9.40
C ARG A 112 -0.31 9.59 -8.55
N ARG A 113 0.62 8.85 -9.17
CA ARG A 113 1.77 8.28 -8.50
C ARG A 113 2.64 9.39 -7.93
N ALA A 114 3.05 10.36 -8.75
CA ALA A 114 3.92 11.46 -8.34
C ALA A 114 3.37 12.25 -7.13
N SER A 115 2.09 12.65 -7.17
CA SER A 115 1.48 13.38 -6.06
C SER A 115 1.39 12.55 -4.78
N TYR A 116 1.17 11.23 -4.89
CA TYR A 116 1.09 10.35 -3.72
C TYR A 116 2.49 10.03 -3.14
N GLU A 117 3.54 9.96 -3.98
CA GLU A 117 4.94 9.84 -3.54
C GLU A 117 5.32 11.00 -2.61
N GLU A 118 5.01 12.24 -2.99
CA GLU A 118 5.25 13.42 -2.15
C GLU A 118 4.57 13.32 -0.79
N ARG A 119 3.34 12.81 -0.77
CA ARG A 119 2.58 12.62 0.47
C ARG A 119 3.22 11.55 1.35
N LEU A 120 3.56 10.38 0.81
CA LEU A 120 4.17 9.29 1.59
C LEU A 120 5.59 9.62 2.07
N LEU A 121 6.35 10.42 1.31
CA LEU A 121 7.64 10.97 1.75
C LEU A 121 7.47 11.89 2.96
N LYS A 122 6.53 12.85 2.90
CA LYS A 122 6.24 13.76 4.03
C LYS A 122 5.77 13.03 5.29
N LEU A 123 5.05 11.92 5.10
CA LEU A 123 4.60 11.06 6.20
C LEU A 123 5.68 10.08 6.69
N GLY A 124 6.86 10.03 6.07
CA GLY A 124 7.93 9.07 6.42
C GLY A 124 7.59 7.60 6.13
N VAL A 125 6.49 7.33 5.42
CA VAL A 125 6.05 5.98 5.06
C VAL A 125 6.88 5.40 3.92
N LEU A 126 7.44 6.27 3.08
CA LEU A 126 8.24 5.92 1.92
C LEU A 126 9.54 6.74 1.93
N SER A 127 10.66 6.12 1.57
CA SER A 127 11.96 6.79 1.47
C SER A 127 12.33 7.10 0.03
N GLN A 128 13.21 8.09 -0.17
CA GLN A 128 13.71 8.44 -1.51
C GLN A 128 14.45 7.29 -2.18
N GLU A 129 15.23 6.51 -1.41
CA GLU A 129 15.90 5.31 -1.90
C GLU A 129 14.89 4.32 -2.49
N LYS A 130 13.77 4.12 -1.79
CA LYS A 130 12.74 3.18 -2.25
C LYS A 130 11.99 3.67 -3.48
N LEU A 131 11.81 4.98 -3.63
CA LEU A 131 11.29 5.57 -4.86
C LEU A 131 12.20 5.30 -6.05
N THR A 132 13.51 5.50 -5.88
CA THR A 132 14.49 5.20 -6.92
C THR A 132 14.46 3.73 -7.32
N GLU A 133 14.34 2.81 -6.35
CA GLU A 133 14.15 1.39 -6.65
C GLU A 133 12.87 1.11 -7.44
N TYR A 134 11.75 1.74 -7.10
CA TYR A 134 10.50 1.58 -7.85
C TYR A 134 10.60 2.12 -9.27
N ASP A 135 11.24 3.29 -9.46
CA ASP A 135 11.48 3.86 -10.78
C ASP A 135 12.36 2.97 -11.66
N GLU A 136 13.43 2.40 -11.09
CA GLU A 136 14.28 1.44 -11.79
C GLU A 136 13.54 0.14 -12.14
N ASN A 137 12.65 -0.34 -11.27
CA ASN A 137 11.82 -1.50 -11.57
C ASN A 137 10.84 -1.23 -12.72
N ILE A 138 10.21 -0.04 -12.78
CA ILE A 138 9.35 0.32 -13.92
C ILE A 138 10.18 0.42 -15.20
N ARG A 139 11.40 0.99 -15.14
CA ARG A 139 12.32 1.01 -16.28
C ARG A 139 12.57 -0.41 -16.81
N ARG A 140 12.89 -1.35 -15.91
CA ARG A 140 13.10 -2.77 -16.27
C ARG A 140 11.86 -3.39 -16.90
N ILE A 141 10.68 -3.16 -16.32
CA ILE A 141 9.41 -3.65 -16.85
C ILE A 141 9.15 -3.11 -18.27
N ALA A 142 9.39 -1.82 -18.50
CA ALA A 142 9.24 -1.19 -19.82
C ALA A 142 10.08 -1.90 -20.89
N PHE A 143 11.31 -2.24 -20.55
CA PHE A 143 12.27 -2.91 -21.44
C PHE A 143 12.23 -4.44 -21.35
N ARG A 144 11.27 -5.02 -20.62
CA ARG A 144 11.13 -6.49 -20.41
C ARG A 144 12.39 -7.13 -19.83
N GLU A 145 13.14 -6.36 -19.06
CA GLU A 145 14.30 -6.82 -18.32
C GLU A 145 13.86 -7.57 -17.05
N PRO A 146 14.64 -8.56 -16.59
CA PRO A 146 14.39 -9.20 -15.32
C PRO A 146 14.42 -8.19 -14.16
N LEU A 147 13.43 -8.28 -13.28
CA LEU A 147 13.49 -7.60 -11.98
C LEU A 147 14.53 -8.29 -11.10
N ASN A 148 15.38 -7.51 -10.44
CA ASN A 148 16.41 -8.06 -9.54
C ASN A 148 15.71 -8.74 -8.35
N PRO A 149 15.96 -10.04 -8.10
CA PRO A 149 15.51 -10.66 -6.88
C PRO A 149 16.38 -10.18 -5.73
N LYS A 150 15.76 -9.90 -4.57
CA LYS A 150 16.48 -9.51 -3.35
C LYS A 150 17.50 -10.57 -2.90
N ASP A 151 17.33 -11.81 -3.34
CA ASP A 151 18.11 -12.97 -2.88
C ASP A 151 19.11 -13.52 -3.92
N GLY A 152 19.41 -12.76 -4.99
CA GLY A 152 20.43 -13.15 -5.98
C GLY A 152 20.07 -14.31 -6.92
N GLY A 153 18.82 -14.78 -6.91
CA GLY A 153 18.31 -15.78 -7.86
C GLY A 153 18.16 -15.26 -9.31
N PRO A 154 17.67 -16.08 -10.25
CA PRO A 154 17.30 -15.60 -11.57
C PRO A 154 16.11 -14.63 -11.45
N GLY A 155 16.28 -13.40 -11.93
CA GLY A 155 15.22 -12.40 -11.95
C GLY A 155 14.01 -12.86 -12.76
N SER A 156 12.82 -12.40 -12.38
CA SER A 156 11.59 -12.71 -13.12
C SER A 156 11.27 -11.58 -14.09
N VAL A 157 11.00 -11.93 -15.35
CA VAL A 157 10.45 -10.98 -16.33
C VAL A 157 8.96 -10.87 -16.09
N VAL A 158 8.49 -9.63 -15.90
CA VAL A 158 7.07 -9.33 -15.74
C VAL A 158 6.40 -9.27 -17.11
N ASN A 159 5.22 -9.86 -17.24
CA ASN A 159 4.40 -9.77 -18.44
C ASN A 159 3.08 -9.04 -18.16
N GLU A 160 2.41 -8.61 -19.23
CA GLU A 160 1.14 -7.87 -19.15
C GLU A 160 0.07 -8.61 -18.35
N GLN A 161 -0.09 -9.93 -18.54
CA GLN A 161 -1.07 -10.73 -17.82
C GLN A 161 -0.81 -10.72 -16.31
N GLY A 162 0.46 -10.82 -15.89
CA GLY A 162 0.87 -10.74 -14.50
C GLY A 162 0.55 -9.38 -13.89
N ILE A 163 0.83 -8.29 -14.61
CA ILE A 163 0.48 -6.93 -14.18
C ILE A 163 -1.03 -6.78 -14.01
N GLY A 164 -1.82 -7.24 -14.99
CA GLY A 164 -3.28 -7.18 -14.95
C GLY A 164 -3.88 -7.96 -13.77
N TYR A 165 -3.33 -9.13 -13.44
CA TYR A 165 -3.75 -9.90 -12.26
C TYR A 165 -3.48 -9.13 -10.96
N VAL A 166 -2.30 -8.52 -10.84
CA VAL A 166 -1.93 -7.72 -9.66
C VAL A 166 -2.84 -6.52 -9.50
N LEU A 167 -3.11 -5.79 -10.59
CA LEU A 167 -4.03 -4.64 -10.58
C LEU A 167 -5.43 -5.05 -10.12
N THR A 168 -6.01 -6.11 -10.70
CA THR A 168 -7.33 -6.62 -10.31
C THR A 168 -7.38 -6.96 -8.81
N SER A 169 -6.32 -7.60 -8.30
CA SER A 169 -6.21 -7.94 -6.88
C SER A 169 -6.14 -6.69 -5.99
N LEU A 170 -5.31 -5.71 -6.37
CA LEU A 170 -5.16 -4.45 -5.64
C LEU A 170 -6.43 -3.61 -5.64
N GLU A 171 -7.18 -3.60 -6.74
CA GLU A 171 -8.46 -2.90 -6.83
C GLU A 171 -9.48 -3.46 -5.85
N GLY A 172 -9.70 -4.78 -5.87
CA GLY A 172 -10.59 -5.42 -4.92
C GLY A 172 -10.15 -5.22 -3.47
N ALA A 173 -8.86 -5.35 -3.19
CA ALA A 173 -8.32 -5.13 -1.83
C ALA A 173 -8.51 -3.68 -1.37
N THR A 174 -8.23 -2.71 -2.25
CA THR A 174 -8.40 -1.28 -1.96
C THR A 174 -9.86 -0.94 -1.68
N GLU A 175 -10.79 -1.48 -2.48
CA GLU A 175 -12.22 -1.25 -2.26
C GLU A 175 -12.68 -1.78 -0.90
N ARG A 176 -12.37 -3.05 -0.60
CA ARG A 176 -12.75 -3.68 0.68
C ARG A 176 -12.16 -2.96 1.89
N VAL A 177 -10.89 -2.58 1.83
CA VAL A 177 -10.23 -1.85 2.92
C VAL A 177 -10.79 -0.45 3.05
N SER A 178 -11.09 0.25 1.95
CA SER A 178 -11.67 1.60 2.00
C SER A 178 -13.02 1.62 2.75
N LYS A 179 -13.79 0.53 2.69
CA LYS A 179 -15.04 0.40 3.46
C LYS A 179 -14.84 0.40 4.97
N LEU A 180 -13.68 -0.02 5.48
CA LEU A 180 -13.38 0.09 6.92
C LEU A 180 -13.21 1.54 7.37
N PHE A 181 -12.70 2.42 6.50
CA PHE A 181 -12.44 3.83 6.81
C PHE A 181 -13.65 4.74 6.55
N THR A 182 -14.81 4.18 6.21
CA THR A 182 -16.08 4.91 6.09
C THR A 182 -16.89 4.70 7.38
N LYS A 183 -17.38 5.77 8.02
CA LYS A 183 -18.30 5.65 9.16
C LYS A 183 -19.71 5.29 8.69
#